data_AF-A0A2E4YE64-F1
#
_entry.id   AF-A0A2E4YE64-F1
#
_cell.length_a   1.000
_cell.length_b   1.000
_cell.length_c   1.000
_cell.angle_alpha   90.00
_cell.angle_beta   90.00
_cell.angle_gamma   90.00
#
_symmetry.space_group_name_H-M   'P 1'
#
loop_
_entity.id
_entity.type
_entity.pdbx_description
1 polymer ?
#
loop_
_entity_poly.entity_id
_entity_poly.type
_entity_poly.pdbx_seq_one_letter_code
_entity_poly.pdbx_strand_id
1 'polypeptide(L)'
;MGVYDFRVGHLQPLVAFVGAHGATDLATRHWPLTYAVCCLAPLPSPLVTALFVAASLVHFSEDGGLDGSIALHSLAGVAWLWFGTQRALELMVGYLAPVHTPSHYARCYRRRRWCALVLAAMATAVVGVLIRSMRVLCVDHTVQRLIVAHVVCESLVASPVT
;
A
#
# COMPACT_ATOMS: atom_id res chain seq x y z
N MET A 1 3.90 -16.04 10.87
CA MET A 1 2.58 -15.86 11.52
C MET A 1 1.89 -14.68 10.86
N GLY A 2 0.66 -14.88 10.38
CA GLY A 2 -0.18 -13.81 9.84
C GLY A 2 -0.57 -12.83 10.95
N VAL A 3 -0.63 -11.54 10.63
CA VAL A 3 -1.08 -10.54 11.61
C VAL A 3 -2.60 -10.48 11.60
N TYR A 4 -3.22 -10.45 10.40
CA TYR A 4 -4.67 -10.42 10.23
C TYR A 4 -5.13 -11.17 8.98
N ASP A 5 -6.32 -11.77 9.04
CA ASP A 5 -7.02 -12.33 7.89
C ASP A 5 -8.08 -11.36 7.39
N PHE A 6 -7.99 -10.97 6.11
CA PHE A 6 -8.91 -10.06 5.45
C PHE A 6 -9.85 -10.81 4.50
N ARG A 7 -11.15 -10.79 4.75
CA ARG A 7 -12.14 -11.43 3.86
C ARG A 7 -12.42 -10.52 2.67
N VAL A 8 -11.92 -10.88 1.50
CA VAL A 8 -11.92 -10.02 0.31
C VAL A 8 -13.04 -10.31 -0.68
N GLY A 9 -13.95 -11.24 -0.40
CA GLY A 9 -14.86 -11.82 -1.40
C GLY A 9 -15.51 -10.85 -2.39
N HIS A 10 -16.12 -9.76 -1.92
CA HIS A 10 -16.75 -8.74 -2.78
C HIS A 10 -15.81 -7.55 -3.12
N LEU A 11 -14.66 -7.46 -2.43
CA LEU A 11 -13.67 -6.42 -2.57
C LEU A 11 -12.49 -6.83 -3.45
N GLN A 12 -12.46 -8.06 -3.98
CA GLN A 12 -11.37 -8.57 -4.80
C GLN A 12 -10.93 -7.57 -5.88
N PRO A 13 -11.82 -6.94 -6.68
CA PRO A 13 -11.36 -6.00 -7.71
C PRO A 13 -10.64 -4.78 -7.12
N LEU A 14 -11.14 -4.26 -5.99
CA LEU A 14 -10.52 -3.12 -5.29
C LEU A 14 -9.20 -3.52 -4.66
N VAL A 15 -9.10 -4.71 -4.07
CA VAL A 15 -7.87 -5.25 -3.50
C VAL A 15 -6.83 -5.52 -4.57
N ALA A 16 -7.22 -5.98 -5.77
CA ALA A 16 -6.31 -6.11 -6.89
C ALA A 16 -5.78 -4.73 -7.33
N PHE A 17 -6.68 -3.77 -7.52
CA PHE A 17 -6.35 -2.41 -7.93
C PHE A 17 -5.41 -1.72 -6.94
N VAL A 18 -5.75 -1.79 -5.66
CA VAL A 18 -4.94 -1.24 -4.57
C VAL A 18 -3.66 -2.05 -4.40
N GLY A 19 -3.71 -3.37 -4.34
CA GLY A 19 -2.49 -4.18 -4.14
C GLY A 19 -1.46 -4.02 -5.27
N ALA A 20 -1.92 -3.80 -6.50
CA ALA A 20 -1.06 -3.72 -7.68
C ALA A 20 -0.43 -2.34 -7.93
N HIS A 21 -0.89 -1.26 -7.28
CA HIS A 21 -0.33 0.08 -7.54
C HIS A 21 1.15 0.19 -7.18
N GLY A 22 1.62 -0.62 -6.23
CA GLY A 22 3.04 -0.74 -5.88
C GLY A 22 3.93 -1.20 -7.04
N ALA A 23 3.38 -1.82 -8.09
CA ALA A 23 4.14 -2.17 -9.30
C ALA A 23 4.72 -0.95 -10.04
N THR A 24 4.25 0.27 -9.73
CA THR A 24 4.88 1.51 -10.19
C THR A 24 6.35 1.64 -9.78
N ASP A 25 6.78 0.97 -8.72
CA ASP A 25 8.17 0.99 -8.22
C ASP A 25 9.14 0.31 -9.15
N LEU A 26 8.68 -0.71 -9.89
CA LEU A 26 9.50 -1.46 -10.84
C LEU A 26 10.06 -0.58 -11.97
N ALA A 27 9.44 0.58 -12.20
CA ALA A 27 9.93 1.61 -13.13
C ALA A 27 10.96 2.58 -12.52
N THR A 28 11.47 2.30 -11.32
CA THR A 28 12.49 3.13 -10.66
C THR A 28 13.84 2.41 -10.65
N ARG A 29 14.95 3.15 -10.60
CA ARG A 29 16.28 2.50 -10.50
C ARG A 29 16.58 1.96 -9.09
N HIS A 30 15.88 2.44 -8.07
CA HIS A 30 16.19 2.15 -6.67
C HIS A 30 15.40 0.95 -6.12
N TRP A 31 14.32 0.52 -6.78
CA TRP A 31 13.46 -0.53 -6.25
C TRP A 31 14.19 -1.81 -5.83
N PRO A 32 15.20 -2.35 -6.55
CA PRO A 32 15.79 -3.64 -6.16
C PRO A 32 16.47 -3.55 -4.80
N LEU A 33 17.23 -2.47 -4.58
CA LEU A 33 17.94 -2.22 -3.32
C LEU A 33 16.95 -1.90 -2.20
N THR A 34 15.96 -1.05 -2.45
CA THR A 34 14.95 -0.69 -1.45
C THR A 34 14.18 -1.92 -0.97
N TYR A 35 13.70 -2.75 -1.90
CA TYR A 35 13.00 -3.99 -1.55
C TYR A 35 13.92 -4.99 -0.86
N ALA A 36 15.18 -5.14 -1.31
CA ALA A 36 16.14 -6.01 -0.63
C ALA A 36 16.34 -5.58 0.83
N VAL A 37 16.56 -4.29 1.09
CA VAL A 37 16.76 -3.77 2.45
C VAL A 37 15.49 -3.94 3.29
N CYS A 38 14.33 -3.49 2.82
CA CYS A 38 13.10 -3.53 3.61
C CYS A 38 12.58 -4.96 3.86
N CYS A 39 12.69 -5.85 2.86
CA CYS A 39 12.14 -7.20 2.94
C CYS A 39 13.11 -8.21 3.57
N LEU A 40 14.43 -8.06 3.38
CA LEU A 40 15.42 -9.04 3.86
C LEU A 40 16.08 -8.64 5.18
N ALA A 41 15.96 -7.38 5.63
CA ALA A 41 16.51 -6.98 6.91
C ALA A 41 15.89 -7.79 8.08
N PRO A 42 16.71 -8.39 8.97
CA PRO A 42 16.24 -9.24 10.07
C PRO A 42 15.67 -8.41 11.23
N LEU A 43 14.60 -7.65 10.96
CA LEU A 43 13.90 -6.84 11.96
C LEU A 43 12.89 -7.69 12.76
N PRO A 44 12.77 -7.48 14.08
CA PRO A 44 11.75 -8.12 14.88
C PRO A 44 10.35 -7.66 14.47
N SER A 45 9.37 -8.56 14.52
CA SER A 45 7.97 -8.31 14.12
C SER A 45 7.35 -7.00 14.66
N PRO A 46 7.49 -6.65 15.95
CA PRO A 46 6.96 -5.38 16.47
C PRO A 46 7.56 -4.15 15.78
N LEU A 47 8.85 -4.19 15.42
CA LEU A 47 9.51 -3.09 14.73
C LEU A 47 9.01 -2.97 13.29
N VAL A 48 8.74 -4.08 12.61
CA VAL A 48 8.12 -4.07 11.27
C VAL A 48 6.76 -3.38 11.31
N THR A 49 5.92 -3.72 12.28
CA THR A 49 4.61 -3.09 12.46
C THR A 49 4.76 -1.60 12.78
N ALA A 50 5.70 -1.22 13.65
CA ALA A 50 5.95 0.19 13.98
C ALA A 50 6.40 0.99 12.74
N LEU A 51 7.32 0.45 11.95
CA LEU A 51 7.76 1.05 10.69
C LEU A 51 6.64 1.14 9.67
N PHE A 52 5.80 0.11 9.56
CA PHE A 52 4.63 0.11 8.70
C PHE A 52 3.64 1.22 9.09
N VAL A 53 3.33 1.39 10.38
CA VAL A 53 2.45 2.46 10.86
C VAL A 53 3.05 3.83 10.55
N ALA A 54 4.34 4.04 10.83
CA ALA A 54 5.02 5.30 10.54
C ALA A 54 5.04 5.61 9.04
N ALA A 55 5.40 4.63 8.21
CA ALA A 55 5.42 4.76 6.75
C ALA A 55 4.02 5.05 6.20
N SER A 56 2.99 4.36 6.71
CA SER A 56 1.59 4.61 6.34
C SER A 56 1.18 6.04 6.66
N LEU A 57 1.44 6.52 7.89
CA LEU A 57 1.11 7.90 8.28
C LEU A 57 1.78 8.94 7.37
N VAL A 58 3.07 8.79 7.10
CA VAL A 58 3.81 9.69 6.20
C VAL A 58 3.26 9.62 4.78
N HIS A 59 3.06 8.42 4.25
CA HIS A 59 2.62 8.23 2.86
C HIS A 59 1.23 8.81 2.60
N PHE A 60 0.28 8.55 3.50
CA PHE A 60 -1.07 9.10 3.37
C PHE A 60 -1.15 10.61 3.61
N SER A 61 -0.12 11.21 4.23
CA SER A 61 -0.06 12.67 4.39
C SER A 61 0.11 13.40 3.06
N GLU A 62 0.58 12.71 2.01
CA GLU A 62 0.69 13.30 0.66
C GLU A 62 -0.65 13.55 -0.01
N ASP A 63 -1.72 12.87 0.42
CA ASP A 63 -3.05 12.98 -0.19
C ASP A 63 -3.90 14.08 0.46
N GLY A 64 -3.76 14.26 1.79
CA GLY A 64 -4.63 15.15 2.58
C GLY A 64 -3.93 15.91 3.71
N GLY A 65 -2.59 15.98 3.69
CA GLY A 65 -1.79 16.53 4.77
C GLY A 65 -1.70 15.61 6.00
N LEU A 66 -0.88 16.02 6.98
CA LEU A 66 -0.65 15.24 8.19
C LEU A 66 -1.95 15.02 8.99
N ASP A 67 -2.77 16.08 9.12
CA ASP A 67 -4.05 16.01 9.84
C ASP A 67 -5.02 15.02 9.18
N GLY A 68 -5.10 15.02 7.84
CA GLY A 68 -5.92 14.07 7.09
C GLY A 68 -5.47 12.63 7.29
N SER A 69 -4.15 12.39 7.29
CA SER A 69 -3.57 11.07 7.56
C SER A 69 -3.86 10.60 8.98
N ILE A 70 -3.66 11.45 9.99
CA ILE A 70 -3.96 11.14 11.39
C ILE A 70 -5.44 10.85 11.57
N ALA A 71 -6.33 11.66 10.98
CA ALA A 71 -7.77 11.45 11.05
C ALA A 71 -8.18 10.12 10.43
N LEU A 72 -7.66 9.78 9.25
CA LEU A 72 -7.93 8.51 8.57
C LEU A 72 -7.49 7.31 9.42
N HIS A 73 -6.26 7.32 9.95
CA HIS A 73 -5.74 6.23 10.77
C HIS A 73 -6.47 6.14 12.11
N SER A 74 -6.85 7.27 12.70
CA SER A 74 -7.66 7.30 13.93
C SER A 74 -9.03 6.70 13.68
N LEU A 75 -9.68 7.04 12.56
CA LEU A 75 -10.96 6.47 12.17
C LEU A 75 -10.85 4.96 11.91
N ALA A 76 -9.79 4.50 11.23
CA ALA A 76 -9.52 3.08 11.05
C ALA A 76 -9.28 2.36 12.39
N GLY A 77 -8.56 2.99 13.32
CA GLY A 77 -8.35 2.49 14.68
C GLY A 77 -9.64 2.38 15.49
N VAL A 78 -10.50 3.40 15.44
CA VAL A 78 -11.83 3.36 16.07
C VAL A 78 -12.69 2.27 15.44
N ALA A 79 -12.70 2.18 14.11
CA ALA A 79 -13.45 1.15 13.39
C ALA A 79 -12.97 -0.25 13.76
N TRP A 80 -11.66 -0.43 13.98
CA TRP A 80 -11.11 -1.68 14.49
C TRP A 80 -11.64 -1.98 15.89
N LEU A 81 -11.48 -1.04 16.83
CA LEU A 81 -11.84 -1.25 18.22
C LEU A 81 -13.33 -1.60 18.38
N TRP A 82 -14.19 -0.98 17.57
CA TRP A 82 -15.65 -1.09 17.74
C TRP A 82 -16.31 -2.11 16.81
N PHE A 83 -15.76 -2.31 15.61
CA PHE A 83 -16.36 -3.17 14.58
C PHE A 83 -15.44 -4.30 14.10
N GLY A 84 -14.22 -4.40 14.65
CA GLY A 84 -13.24 -5.44 14.34
C GLY A 84 -12.33 -5.10 13.16
N THR A 85 -11.26 -5.90 13.04
CA THR A 85 -10.20 -5.74 12.03
C THR A 85 -10.72 -5.72 10.59
N GLN A 86 -11.71 -6.57 10.28
CA GLN A 86 -12.32 -6.63 8.96
C GLN A 86 -12.85 -5.26 8.52
N ARG A 87 -13.65 -4.58 9.35
CA ARG A 87 -14.26 -3.29 8.99
C ARG A 87 -13.24 -2.17 8.90
N ALA A 88 -12.19 -2.20 9.73
CA ALA A 88 -11.07 -1.27 9.60
C ALA A 88 -10.35 -1.43 8.26
N LEU A 89 -10.10 -2.67 7.81
CA LEU A 89 -9.48 -2.95 6.51
C LEU A 89 -10.39 -2.57 5.35
N GLU A 90 -11.69 -2.83 5.45
CA GLU A 90 -12.67 -2.39 4.44
C GLU A 90 -12.70 -0.87 4.31
N LEU A 91 -12.63 -0.14 5.43
CA LEU A 91 -12.52 1.31 5.44
C LEU A 91 -11.23 1.78 4.77
N MET A 92 -10.10 1.16 5.09
CA MET A 92 -8.81 1.50 4.46
C MET A 92 -8.82 1.22 2.95
N VAL A 93 -9.38 0.10 2.49
CA VAL A 93 -9.56 -0.20 1.06
C VAL A 93 -10.51 0.80 0.41
N GLY A 94 -11.59 1.16 1.11
CA GLY A 94 -12.57 2.15 0.68
C GLY A 94 -11.99 3.56 0.51
N TYR A 95 -10.91 3.89 1.24
CA TYR A 95 -10.12 5.09 0.98
C TYR A 95 -9.07 4.89 -0.12
N LEU A 96 -8.33 3.78 -0.05
CA LEU A 96 -7.21 3.48 -0.93
C LEU A 96 -7.61 3.42 -2.42
N ALA A 97 -8.77 2.82 -2.71
CA ALA A 97 -9.23 2.62 -4.08
C ALA A 97 -9.70 3.91 -4.77
N PRO A 98 -10.57 4.75 -4.19
CA PRO A 98 -11.05 5.96 -4.87
C PRO A 98 -10.17 7.20 -4.66
N VAL A 99 -9.38 7.28 -3.60
CA VAL A 99 -8.60 8.50 -3.27
C VAL A 99 -7.12 8.30 -3.51
N HIS A 100 -6.50 7.38 -2.77
CA HIS A 100 -5.05 7.24 -2.76
C HIS A 100 -4.49 6.76 -4.11
N THR A 101 -4.97 5.62 -4.60
CA THR A 101 -4.44 4.98 -5.82
C THR A 101 -4.63 5.89 -7.05
N PRO A 102 -5.79 6.53 -7.26
CA PRO A 102 -5.96 7.49 -8.35
C PRO A 102 -5.07 8.72 -8.20
N SER A 103 -4.90 9.24 -6.98
CA SER A 103 -4.00 10.38 -6.71
C SER A 103 -2.55 10.03 -7.03
N HIS A 104 -2.11 8.83 -6.64
CA HIS A 104 -0.79 8.29 -6.99
C HIS A 104 -0.59 8.17 -8.50
N TYR A 105 -1.55 7.60 -9.22
CA TYR A 105 -1.48 7.51 -10.68
C TYR A 105 -1.49 8.88 -11.35
N ALA A 106 -2.27 9.84 -10.83
CA ALA A 106 -2.24 11.21 -11.30
C ALA A 106 -0.86 11.88 -11.07
N ARG A 107 -0.19 11.63 -9.93
CA ARG A 107 1.20 12.05 -9.69
C ARG A 107 2.15 11.42 -10.71
N CYS A 108 2.07 10.11 -10.94
CA CYS A 108 2.88 9.42 -11.93
C CYS A 108 2.67 9.96 -13.36
N TYR A 109 1.42 10.25 -13.74
CA TYR A 109 1.05 10.88 -15.01
C TYR A 109 1.70 12.26 -15.15
N ARG A 110 1.54 13.13 -14.15
CA ARG A 110 2.14 14.48 -14.14
C ARG A 110 3.67 14.45 -14.24
N ARG A 111 4.31 13.46 -13.60
CA ARG A 111 5.76 13.20 -13.68
C ARG A 111 6.19 12.45 -14.96
N ARG A 112 5.28 12.22 -15.92
CA ARG A 112 5.53 11.49 -17.18
C ARG A 112 6.07 10.07 -16.99
N ARG A 113 5.76 9.41 -15.86
CA ARG A 113 6.19 8.04 -15.55
C ARG A 113 5.29 7.00 -16.23
N TRP A 114 5.21 7.04 -17.57
CA TRP A 114 4.32 6.20 -18.37
C TRP A 114 4.54 4.70 -18.16
N CYS A 115 5.81 4.28 -18.11
CA CYS A 115 6.17 2.90 -17.86
C CYS A 115 5.62 2.39 -16.51
N ALA A 116 5.66 3.22 -15.47
CA ALA A 116 5.11 2.88 -14.15
C ALA A 116 3.59 2.64 -14.23
N LEU A 117 2.86 3.48 -14.96
CA LEU A 117 1.41 3.34 -15.15
C LEU A 117 1.05 2.06 -15.93
N VAL A 118 1.81 1.74 -16.98
CA VAL A 118 1.62 0.50 -17.75
C VAL A 118 1.88 -0.73 -16.87
N LEU A 119 2.95 -0.71 -16.07
CA LEU A 119 3.25 -1.80 -15.12
C LEU A 119 2.16 -1.97 -14.07
N ALA A 120 1.65 -0.88 -13.49
CA ALA A 120 0.51 -0.92 -12.57
C ALA A 120 -0.76 -1.48 -13.22
N ALA A 121 -1.07 -1.09 -14.47
CA ALA A 121 -2.23 -1.61 -15.18
C ALA A 121 -2.10 -3.11 -15.47
N MET A 122 -0.93 -3.56 -15.95
CA MET A 122 -0.66 -4.99 -16.16
C MET A 122 -0.71 -5.78 -14.85
N ALA A 123 -0.08 -5.28 -13.79
CA ALA A 123 -0.11 -5.90 -12.47
C ALA A 123 -1.54 -5.98 -11.93
N THR A 124 -2.36 -4.94 -12.11
CA THR A 124 -3.77 -4.95 -11.70
C THR A 124 -4.54 -6.06 -12.41
N ALA A 125 -4.35 -6.21 -13.72
CA ALA A 125 -5.00 -7.26 -14.50
C ALA A 125 -4.56 -8.66 -14.04
N VAL A 126 -3.26 -8.87 -13.87
CA VAL A 126 -2.68 -10.15 -13.40
C VAL A 126 -3.18 -10.48 -12.00
N VAL A 127 -3.04 -9.56 -11.05
CA VAL A 127 -3.49 -9.76 -9.66
C VAL A 127 -5.00 -9.99 -9.64
N GLY A 128 -5.79 -9.25 -10.43
CA GLY A 128 -7.24 -9.44 -10.54
C GLY A 128 -7.63 -10.86 -10.96
N VAL A 129 -6.89 -11.46 -11.90
CA VAL A 129 -7.08 -12.86 -12.28
C VAL A 129 -6.69 -13.80 -11.15
N LEU A 130 -5.52 -13.58 -10.53
CA LEU A 130 -4.99 -14.44 -9.47
C LEU A 130 -5.87 -14.47 -8.22
N ILE A 131 -6.46 -13.33 -7.83
CA ILE A 131 -7.23 -13.24 -6.59
C ILE A 131 -8.72 -13.51 -6.77
N ARG A 132 -9.22 -13.78 -8.00
CA ARG A 132 -10.65 -14.03 -8.26
C ARG A 132 -11.25 -15.15 -7.39
N SER A 133 -10.44 -16.14 -7.05
CA SER A 133 -10.85 -17.27 -6.21
C SER A 133 -10.42 -17.11 -4.74
N MET A 134 -9.64 -16.09 -4.41
CA MET A 134 -9.15 -15.85 -3.06
C MET A 134 -10.28 -15.31 -2.19
N ARG A 135 -10.62 -16.01 -1.10
CA ARG A 135 -11.64 -15.55 -0.14
C ARG A 135 -11.04 -14.77 1.02
N VAL A 136 -9.80 -15.08 1.38
CA VAL A 136 -9.08 -14.50 2.50
C VAL A 136 -7.69 -14.09 2.03
N LEU A 137 -7.33 -12.84 2.26
CA LEU A 137 -5.98 -12.31 2.10
C LEU A 137 -5.33 -12.23 3.48
N CYS A 138 -4.21 -12.91 3.67
CA CYS A 138 -3.45 -12.81 4.92
C CYS A 138 -2.54 -11.59 4.86
N VAL A 139 -2.74 -10.64 5.77
CA VAL A 139 -1.84 -9.49 5.94
C VAL A 139 -0.85 -9.87 7.02
N ASP A 140 0.34 -10.29 6.58
CA ASP A 140 1.46 -10.67 7.44
C ASP A 140 2.55 -9.58 7.48
N HIS A 141 3.62 -9.84 8.22
CA HIS A 141 4.76 -8.93 8.29
C HIS A 141 5.50 -8.83 6.95
N THR A 142 5.36 -9.80 6.04
CA THR A 142 5.91 -9.74 4.68
C THR A 142 5.20 -8.66 3.88
N VAL A 143 3.86 -8.63 3.94
CA VAL A 143 3.04 -7.59 3.30
C VAL A 143 3.36 -6.22 3.87
N GLN A 144 3.48 -6.09 5.19
CA GLN A 144 3.88 -4.82 5.82
C GLN A 144 5.25 -4.33 5.31
N ARG A 145 6.24 -5.22 5.17
CA ARG A 145 7.56 -4.88 4.61
C ARG A 145 7.48 -4.43 3.16
N LEU A 146 6.64 -5.08 2.35
CA LEU A 146 6.41 -4.67 0.95
C LEU A 146 5.81 -3.26 0.89
N ILE A 147 4.88 -2.93 1.79
CA ILE A 147 4.30 -1.58 1.87
C ILE A 147 5.36 -0.57 2.32
N VAL A 148 6.17 -0.88 3.34
CA VAL A 148 7.27 -0.01 3.75
C VAL A 148 8.25 0.22 2.58
N ALA A 149 8.61 -0.83 1.84
CA ALA A 149 9.47 -0.73 0.67
C ALA A 149 8.87 0.19 -0.40
N HIS A 150 7.56 0.07 -0.63
CA HIS A 150 6.83 0.91 -1.58
C HIS A 150 6.91 2.38 -1.18
N VAL A 151 6.60 2.70 0.08
CA VAL A 151 6.65 4.08 0.59
C VAL A 151 8.04 4.67 0.45
N VAL A 152 9.09 3.93 0.83
CA VAL A 152 10.48 4.38 0.70
C VAL A 152 10.85 4.59 -0.77
N CYS A 153 10.40 3.69 -1.66
CA CYS A 153 10.65 3.81 -3.09
C CYS A 153 9.99 5.06 -3.68
N GLU A 154 8.75 5.36 -3.30
CA GLU A 154 8.09 6.61 -3.70
C GLU A 154 8.89 7.82 -3.20
N SER A 155 9.21 7.88 -1.90
CA SER A 155 9.91 9.04 -1.31
C SER A 155 11.23 9.36 -2.02
N LEU A 156 11.96 8.34 -2.49
CA LEU A 156 13.18 8.50 -3.30
C LEU A 156 12.92 9.05 -4.71
N VAL A 157 11.73 8.85 -5.26
CA VAL A 157 11.30 9.41 -6.56
C VAL A 157 10.71 10.81 -6.40
N ALA A 158 10.05 11.12 -5.28
CA ALA A 158 9.51 12.45 -5.01
C ALA A 158 10.60 13.50 -4.69
N SER A 159 11.73 13.06 -4.15
CA SER A 159 12.85 13.95 -3.84
C SER A 159 13.48 14.50 -5.12
N PRO A 160 13.52 15.83 -5.34
CA PRO A 160 14.24 16.40 -6.48
C PRO A 160 15.72 16.01 -6.36
N VAL A 161 16.29 15.55 -7.47
CA VAL A 161 17.76 15.39 -7.58
C VAL A 161 18.33 16.80 -7.52
N THR A 162 18.79 17.21 -6.34
CA THR A 162 19.57 18.44 -6.15
C THR A 162 20.94 18.28 -6.78
#